data_AF-A0A133U5P6-F1
#
_entry.id   AF-A0A133U5P6-F1
#
_cell.length_a   1.000
_cell.length_b   1.000
_cell.length_c   1.000
_cell.angle_alpha   90.00
_cell.angle_beta   90.00
_cell.angle_gamma   90.00
#
_symmetry.space_group_name_H-M   'P 1'
#
loop_
_entity.id
_entity.type
_entity.pdbx_description
1 polymer ?
#
loop_
_entity_poly.entity_id
_entity_poly.type
_entity_poly.pdbx_seq_one_letter_code
_entity_poly.pdbx_strand_id
1 'polypeptide(L)' 'STPTAFALEWHAREVDWWDDLHTSNENLIRNGKIEVPEKPGLGIKLNPEELKEHLAEGEEFFDL' A
#
# COMPACT_ATOMS: atom_id res chain seq x y z
N SER A 1 4.32 -20.17 -0.75
CA SER A 1 4.61 -19.70 -2.12
C SER A 1 3.40 -19.98 -3.01
N THR A 2 3.19 -19.16 -4.04
CA THR A 2 2.15 -19.34 -5.05
C THR A 2 2.83 -19.70 -6.37
N PRO A 3 3.11 -20.98 -6.63
CA PRO A 3 4.05 -21.41 -7.68
C PRO A 3 3.60 -21.06 -9.11
N THR A 4 2.32 -20.74 -9.31
CA THR A 4 1.76 -20.34 -10.60
C THR A 4 1.53 -18.83 -10.73
N ALA A 5 1.85 -18.04 -9.70
CA ALA A 5 1.77 -16.59 -9.77
C ALA A 5 2.96 -16.04 -10.58
N PHE A 6 2.66 -15.36 -11.69
CA PHE A 6 3.68 -14.80 -12.59
C PHE A 6 3.67 -13.27 -12.63
N ALA A 7 2.56 -12.63 -12.22
CA ALA A 7 2.42 -11.18 -12.14
C ALA A 7 1.37 -10.81 -11.08
N LEU A 8 1.43 -9.56 -10.61
CA LEU A 8 0.43 -8.94 -9.77
C LEU A 8 -0.03 -7.65 -10.44
N GLU A 9 -1.33 -7.41 -10.42
CA GLU A 9 -1.97 -6.23 -11.00
C GLU A 9 -1.62 -4.96 -10.22
N TRP A 10 -1.42 -3.85 -10.94
CA TRP A 10 -1.24 -2.52 -10.36
C TRP A 10 -1.97 -1.47 -11.20
N HIS A 11 -3.18 -1.11 -10.76
CA HIS A 11 -4.03 -0.12 -11.43
C HIS A 11 -3.86 1.32 -10.90
N ALA A 12 -3.10 1.52 -9.82
CA ALA A 12 -2.93 2.81 -9.16
C ALA A 12 -1.68 3.58 -9.63
N ARG A 13 -1.14 3.28 -10.81
CA ARG A 13 0.08 3.93 -11.34
C ARG A 13 -0.04 5.45 -11.47
N GLU A 14 -1.25 5.95 -11.68
CA GLU A 14 -1.55 7.38 -11.88
C GLU A 14 -2.13 8.04 -10.61
N VAL A 15 -2.10 7.33 -9.49
CA VAL A 15 -2.53 7.85 -8.19
C VAL A 15 -1.28 8.26 -7.43
N ASP A 16 -0.92 9.55 -7.51
CA ASP A 16 0.36 10.06 -7.00
C ASP A 16 0.57 9.82 -5.50
N TRP A 17 -0.52 9.76 -4.71
CA TRP A 17 -0.52 9.54 -3.26
C TRP A 17 -0.59 8.06 -2.84
N TRP A 18 -0.63 7.12 -3.77
CA TRP A 18 -0.87 5.70 -3.45
C TRP A 18 0.17 5.12 -2.47
N ASP A 19 1.42 5.55 -2.62
CA ASP A 19 2.54 5.08 -1.79
C ASP A 19 2.59 5.81 -0.43
N ASP A 20 1.93 6.97 -0.29
CA ASP A 20 1.85 7.71 0.97
C ASP A 20 0.94 7.01 2.00
N LEU A 21 0.03 6.12 1.53
CA LEU A 21 -0.87 5.33 2.37
C LEU A 21 -0.17 4.42 3.39
N HIS A 22 1.14 4.20 3.26
CA HIS A 22 1.93 3.42 4.20
C HIS A 22 3.07 4.21 4.83
N THR A 23 3.50 3.80 6.02
CA THR A 23 4.59 4.49 6.74
C THR A 23 6.00 4.03 6.32
N SER A 24 6.15 3.34 5.18
CA SER A 24 7.46 2.95 4.66
C SER A 24 8.22 4.18 4.16
N ASN A 25 9.55 4.20 4.36
CA ASN A 25 10.41 5.26 3.81
C ASN A 25 10.82 4.99 2.35
N GLU A 26 10.43 3.84 1.81
CA GLU A 26 10.72 3.41 0.45
C GLU A 26 9.42 2.98 -0.23
N ASN A 27 9.34 3.26 -1.53
CA ASN A 27 8.21 2.83 -2.35
C ASN A 27 8.05 1.32 -2.35
N LEU A 28 6.80 0.84 -2.24
CA LEU A 28 6.53 -0.59 -2.23
C LEU A 28 6.87 -1.24 -3.57
N ILE A 29 6.51 -0.56 -4.66
CA ILE A 29 6.79 -1.01 -6.02
C ILE A 29 8.02 -0.27 -6.55
N ARG A 30 9.12 -0.99 -6.76
CA ARG A 30 10.38 -0.45 -7.27
C ARG A 30 10.77 -1.20 -8.53
N ASN A 31 10.92 -0.48 -9.64
CA ASN A 31 11.25 -1.07 -10.94
C ASN A 31 10.31 -2.23 -11.34
N GLY A 32 9.01 -2.08 -11.07
CA GLY A 32 7.99 -3.10 -11.39
C GLY A 32 8.01 -4.34 -10.50
N LYS A 33 8.65 -4.29 -9.33
CA LYS A 33 8.75 -5.40 -8.36
C LYS A 33 8.40 -4.94 -6.95
N ILE A 34 7.87 -5.87 -6.15
CA ILE A 34 7.64 -5.70 -4.72
C ILE A 34 8.56 -6.67 -3.98
N GLU A 35 9.29 -6.18 -2.99
CA GLU A 35 10.00 -7.02 -2.04
C GLU A 35 9.03 -7.47 -0.95
N VAL A 36 8.88 -8.79 -0.77
CA VAL A 36 7.96 -9.33 0.23
C VAL A 36 8.57 -9.14 1.63
N PRO A 37 7.92 -8.41 2.55
CA PRO A 37 8.47 -8.19 3.89
C PRO A 37 8.56 -9.47 4.72
N GLU A 38 9.58 -9.58 5.57
CA GLU A 38 9.72 -10.67 6.57
C GLU A 38 9.12 -10.32 7.94
N LYS A 39 8.56 -9.11 8.09
CA LYS A 39 7.93 -8.64 9.33
C LYS A 39 6.57 -9.31 9.56
N PRO A 40 6.08 -9.39 10.82
CA PRO A 40 4.78 -10.01 11.12
C PRO A 40 3.60 -9.39 10.36
N GLY A 41 2.57 -10.21 10.12
CA GLY A 41 1.37 -9.80 9.40
C GLY A 41 1.65 -9.53 7.93
N LEU A 42 1.14 -8.41 7.40
CA LEU A 42 1.48 -7.93 6.04
C LEU A 42 2.87 -7.29 5.97
N GLY A 43 3.50 -7.04 7.12
CA GLY A 43 4.83 -6.42 7.22
C GLY A 43 4.90 -4.94 6.85
N ILE A 44 3.76 -4.31 6.59
CA ILE A 44 3.59 -2.87 6.33
C ILE A 44 2.66 -2.26 7.39
N LYS A 45 2.72 -0.94 7.55
CA LYS A 45 1.81 -0.17 8.41
C LYS A 45 1.15 0.93 7.60
N LEU A 46 -0.12 1.18 7.89
CA LEU A 46 -0.89 2.26 7.27
C LEU A 46 -0.46 3.61 7.85
N ASN A 47 -0.51 4.66 7.02
CA ASN A 47 -0.33 6.04 7.42
C ASN A 47 -1.70 6.67 7.75
N PRO A 48 -2.04 6.90 9.04
CA PRO A 48 -3.36 7.39 9.42
C PRO A 48 -3.69 8.78 8.87
N GLU A 49 -2.67 9.62 8.66
CA GLU A 49 -2.90 10.99 8.19
C GLU A 49 -3.31 10.99 6.71
N GLU A 50 -2.64 10.21 5.88
CA GLU A 50 -2.97 10.04 4.45
C GLU A 50 -4.30 9.32 4.25
N LEU A 51 -4.61 8.36 5.12
CA LEU A 51 -5.93 7.71 5.10
C LEU A 51 -7.06 8.70 5.39
N LYS A 52 -6.89 9.62 6.34
CA LYS A 52 -7.89 10.65 6.64
C LYS A 52 -8.04 11.64 5.49
N GLU A 53 -6.93 12.08 4.89
CA GLU A 53 -6.91 13.02 3.77
C GLU A 53 -7.62 12.45 2.53
N HIS A 54 -7.46 11.15 2.28
CA HIS A 54 -7.96 10.48 1.08
C HIS A 54 -9.22 9.63 1.32
N LEU A 55 -9.98 9.92 2.37
CA LEU A 55 -11.29 9.28 2.59
C LEU A 55 -12.21 9.50 1.40
N ALA A 56 -12.91 8.44 1.02
CA ALA A 56 -13.95 8.54 0.01
C ALA A 56 -15.13 9.39 0.53
N GLU A 57 -15.83 10.05 -0.38
CA GLU A 57 -16.97 10.88 -0.03
C GLU A 57 -18.04 10.07 0.71
N GLY A 58 -18.40 10.52 1.91
CA GLY A 58 -19.41 9.88 2.76
C GLY A 58 -18.88 8.81 3.71
N GLU A 59 -17.58 8.51 3.69
CA GLU A 59 -16.95 7.57 4.62
C GLU A 59 -16.44 8.26 5.90
N GLU A 60 -16.41 7.52 7.01
CA GLU A 60 -15.86 7.96 8.28
C GLU A 60 -14.51 7.27 8.55
N PHE A 61 -13.56 8.02 9.11
CA PHE A 61 -12.30 7.44 9.57
C PHE A 61 -12.57 6.54 10.79
N PHE A 62 -12.00 5.33 10.80
CA PHE A 62 -11.96 4.50 11.99
C PHE A 62 -10.59 4.62 12.66
N ASP A 63 -10.58 4.89 13.96
CA ASP A 63 -9.34 4.92 14.73
C ASP A 63 -8.71 3.51 14.76
N LEU A 64 -7.44 3.43 14.34
CA LEU A 64 -6.61 2.21 14.25
C LEU A 64 -6.01 1.79 15.59
#